data_AF-A0A925DGM6-F1
#
_entry.id   AF-A0A925DGM6-F1
#
_cell.length_a   1.000
_cell.length_b   1.000
_cell.length_c   1.000
_cell.angle_alpha   90.00
_cell.angle_beta   90.00
_cell.angle_gamma   90.00
#
_symmetry.space_group_name_H-M   'P 1'
#
loop_
_entity.id
_entity.type
_entity.pdbx_description
1 polymer ?
#
loop_
_entity_poly.entity_id
_entity_poly.type
_entity_poly.pdbx_seq_one_letter_code
_entity_poly.pdbx_strand_id
1 'polypeptide(L)'
;MKHENTSKTRNFSAAQIKSAIAAAPDRVDDADSPYDPSDAAAVEAFWAKGKLSLPGQHTHRSANLAVTIPCSPEVIAYFQSKGDDWRMRMYLALRDWVRSQPKD
;
A
#
# COMPACT_ATOMS: atom_id res chain seq x y z
N MET A 1 -22.14 11.51 2.23
CA MET A 1 -22.68 10.52 1.27
C MET A 1 -23.25 9.35 2.07
N LYS A 2 -24.49 8.93 1.80
CA LYS A 2 -25.03 7.69 2.39
C LYS A 2 -24.41 6.52 1.64
N HIS A 3 -23.68 5.65 2.33
CA HIS A 3 -23.22 4.40 1.75
C HIS A 3 -24.38 3.40 1.78
N GLU A 4 -24.88 3.00 0.62
CA GLU A 4 -25.78 1.85 0.53
C GLU A 4 -24.97 0.57 0.72
N ASN A 5 -25.49 -0.36 1.52
CA ASN A 5 -24.83 -1.62 1.79
C ASN A 5 -24.84 -2.48 0.51
N THR A 6 -23.68 -2.68 -0.09
CA THR A 6 -23.51 -3.44 -1.35
C THR A 6 -23.63 -4.96 -1.16
N SER A 7 -23.74 -5.44 0.08
CA SER A 7 -23.92 -6.87 0.33
C SER A 7 -25.36 -7.29 0.02
N LYS A 8 -25.59 -7.77 -1.20
CA LYS A 8 -26.68 -8.73 -1.43
C LYS A 8 -26.36 -9.95 -0.55
N THR A 9 -27.13 -10.18 0.50
CA THR A 9 -26.99 -11.42 1.28
C THR A 9 -27.28 -12.58 0.34
N ARG A 10 -26.24 -13.33 -0.06
CA ARG A 10 -26.43 -14.62 -0.70
C ARG A 10 -26.92 -15.58 0.37
N ASN A 11 -28.23 -15.81 0.37
CA ASN A 11 -28.88 -16.70 1.32
C ASN A 11 -28.64 -18.16 0.88
N PHE A 12 -27.49 -18.72 1.25
CA PHE A 12 -27.28 -20.17 1.15
C PHE A 12 -28.10 -20.88 2.22
N SER A 13 -28.79 -21.97 1.85
CA SER A 13 -29.48 -22.80 2.85
C SER A 13 -28.48 -23.60 3.68
N ALA A 14 -28.85 -23.96 4.91
CA ALA A 14 -27.99 -24.77 5.77
C ALA A 14 -27.61 -26.12 5.14
N ALA A 15 -28.51 -26.69 4.31
CA ALA A 15 -28.23 -27.91 3.56
C ALA A 15 -27.16 -27.71 2.47
N GLN A 16 -27.21 -26.58 1.76
CA GLN A 16 -26.20 -26.22 0.75
C GLN A 16 -24.82 -26.00 1.40
N ILE A 17 -24.78 -25.33 2.56
CA ILE A 17 -23.53 -25.11 3.30
C ILE A 17 -22.94 -26.45 3.77
N LYS A 18 -23.74 -27.33 4.37
CA LYS A 18 -23.27 -28.65 4.83
C LYS A 18 -22.74 -29.51 3.68
N SER A 19 -23.44 -29.52 2.54
CA SER A 19 -23.00 -30.26 1.36
C SER A 19 -21.66 -29.72 0.83
N ALA A 20 -21.51 -28.40 0.77
CA ALA A 20 -20.27 -27.76 0.33
C ALA A 20 -19.09 -28.05 1.27
N ILE A 21 -19.30 -28.04 2.59
CA ILE A 21 -18.25 -28.40 3.57
C ILE A 21 -17.87 -29.88 3.42
N ALA A 22 -18.83 -30.77 3.24
CA ALA A 22 -18.56 -32.20 3.07
C ALA A 22 -17.85 -32.53 1.75
N ALA A 23 -18.06 -31.71 0.71
CA ALA A 23 -17.41 -31.85 -0.60
C ALA A 23 -16.04 -31.16 -0.67
N ALA A 24 -15.68 -30.34 0.32
CA ALA A 24 -14.40 -29.64 0.33
C ALA A 24 -13.26 -30.62 0.62
N PRO A 25 -12.12 -30.51 -0.10
CA PRO A 25 -10.93 -31.28 0.23
C PRO A 25 -10.34 -30.83 1.58
N ASP A 26 -9.71 -31.75 2.29
CA ASP A 26 -9.11 -31.48 3.61
C ASP A 26 -7.99 -30.42 3.55
N ARG A 27 -7.27 -30.35 2.43
CA ARG A 27 -6.20 -29.37 2.18
C ARG A 27 -6.21 -28.94 0.72
N VAL A 28 -5.98 -27.64 0.50
CA VAL A 28 -5.75 -27.04 -0.81
C VAL A 28 -4.41 -26.33 -0.75
N ASP A 29 -3.44 -26.76 -1.56
CA ASP A 29 -2.21 -25.98 -1.77
C ASP A 29 -2.46 -25.01 -2.93
N ASP A 30 -2.39 -23.72 -2.62
CA ASP A 30 -2.47 -22.63 -3.59
C ASP A 30 -1.07 -22.09 -3.85
N ALA A 31 -0.56 -22.28 -5.07
CA ALA A 31 0.79 -21.87 -5.47
C ALA A 31 0.96 -20.34 -5.51
N ASP A 32 -0.13 -19.59 -5.62
CA ASP A 32 -0.11 -18.12 -5.60
C ASP A 32 -0.23 -17.56 -4.17
N SER A 33 -0.53 -18.40 -3.18
CA SER A 33 -0.64 -17.96 -1.78
C SER A 33 0.76 -17.76 -1.17
N PRO A 34 1.03 -16.58 -0.57
CA PRO A 34 2.35 -16.27 0.00
C PRO A 34 2.67 -17.00 1.31
N TYR A 35 1.70 -17.71 1.91
CA TYR A 35 1.87 -18.56 3.08
C TYR A 35 0.77 -19.64 3.11
N ASP A 36 0.98 -20.71 3.89
CA ASP A 36 -0.03 -21.74 4.15
C ASP A 36 -1.00 -21.27 5.25
N PRO A 37 -2.29 -21.04 4.94
CA PRO A 37 -3.28 -20.62 5.94
C PRO A 37 -3.61 -21.71 6.97
N SER A 38 -3.28 -22.97 6.69
CA SER A 38 -3.54 -24.12 7.56
C SER A 38 -2.43 -24.34 8.59
N ASP A 39 -1.27 -23.69 8.42
CA ASP A 39 -0.15 -23.71 9.37
C ASP A 39 -0.14 -22.44 10.23
N ALA A 40 -0.39 -22.63 11.53
CA ALA A 40 -0.42 -21.54 12.50
C ALA A 40 0.88 -20.73 12.56
N ALA A 41 2.04 -21.39 12.40
CA ALA A 41 3.34 -20.72 12.44
C ALA A 41 3.56 -19.85 11.18
N ALA A 42 3.17 -20.35 10.01
CA ALA A 42 3.23 -19.59 8.76
C ALA A 42 2.31 -18.36 8.79
N VAL A 43 1.11 -18.49 9.35
CA VAL A 43 0.16 -17.38 9.55
C VAL A 43 0.78 -16.32 10.45
N GLU A 44 1.29 -16.70 11.63
CA GLU A 44 1.89 -15.76 12.57
C GLU A 44 3.09 -15.02 11.97
N ALA A 45 4.00 -15.76 11.32
CA ALA A 45 5.20 -15.18 10.70
C ALA A 45 4.86 -14.21 9.54
N PHE A 46 3.82 -14.49 8.76
CA PHE A 46 3.36 -13.62 7.69
C PHE A 46 2.73 -12.34 8.25
N TRP A 47 1.79 -12.47 9.18
CA TRP A 47 1.04 -11.34 9.74
C TRP A 47 1.84 -10.49 10.73
N ALA A 48 2.90 -11.01 11.34
CA ALA A 48 3.84 -10.22 12.15
C ALA A 48 4.48 -9.06 11.37
N LYS A 49 4.57 -9.18 10.05
CA LYS A 49 5.08 -8.12 9.15
C LYS A 49 3.99 -7.16 8.68
N GLY A 50 2.72 -7.52 8.88
CA GLY A 50 1.56 -6.74 8.45
C GLY A 50 1.41 -5.45 9.25
N LYS A 51 1.03 -4.37 8.58
CA LYS A 51 0.57 -3.14 9.23
C LYS A 51 -0.93 -3.01 9.03
N LEU A 52 -1.70 -3.21 10.09
CA LEU A 52 -3.13 -2.96 10.08
C LEU A 52 -3.39 -1.46 10.23
N SER A 53 -4.05 -0.84 9.25
CA SER A 53 -4.56 0.52 9.37
C SER A 53 -6.08 0.47 9.42
N LEU A 54 -6.65 0.99 10.50
CA LEU A 54 -8.10 1.13 10.61
C LEU A 54 -8.60 2.26 9.68
N PRO A 55 -9.89 2.25 9.30
CA PRO A 55 -10.52 3.39 8.64
C PRO A 55 -10.31 4.68 9.46
N GLY A 56 -9.77 5.72 8.82
CA GLY A 56 -9.43 6.99 9.49
C GLY A 56 -8.05 7.04 10.15
N GLN A 57 -7.32 5.92 10.23
CA GLN A 57 -5.94 5.84 10.76
C GLN A 57 -4.88 5.90 9.65
N HIS A 58 -5.20 6.48 8.49
CA HIS A 58 -4.17 6.80 7.52
C HIS A 58 -3.11 7.64 8.22
N THR A 59 -1.87 7.15 8.24
CA THR A 59 -0.76 7.94 8.74
C THR A 59 -0.83 9.29 8.04
N HIS A 60 -0.95 10.35 8.83
CA HIS A 60 -0.90 11.71 8.31
C HIS A 60 0.37 11.77 7.46
N ARG A 61 0.22 11.76 6.11
CA ARG A 61 1.32 12.20 5.27
C ARG A 61 1.57 13.62 5.76
N SER A 62 2.76 13.86 6.29
CA SER A 62 3.20 15.22 6.61
C SER A 62 2.81 16.08 5.41
N ALA A 63 1.92 17.05 5.63
CA ALA A 63 1.41 17.86 4.53
C ALA A 63 2.62 18.46 3.83
N ASN A 64 2.76 18.19 2.52
CA ASN A 64 3.81 18.84 1.74
C ASN A 64 3.58 20.35 1.87
N LEU A 65 4.51 21.06 2.48
CA LEU A 65 4.44 22.51 2.54
C LEU A 65 4.67 23.04 1.13
N ALA A 66 3.68 23.70 0.55
CA ALA A 66 3.82 24.36 -0.74
C ALA A 66 4.71 25.60 -0.54
N VAL A 67 5.97 25.52 -0.97
CA VAL A 67 6.95 26.61 -0.89
C VAL A 67 7.28 27.08 -2.30
N THR A 68 7.24 28.39 -2.52
CA THR A 68 7.76 29.01 -3.75
C THR A 68 9.25 29.27 -3.57
N ILE A 69 10.09 28.53 -4.29
CA ILE A 69 11.55 28.70 -4.28
C ILE A 69 11.95 29.42 -5.57
N PRO A 70 12.56 30.62 -5.50
CA PRO A 70 13.13 31.25 -6.68
C PRO A 70 14.36 30.44 -7.13
N CYS A 71 14.35 29.98 -8.38
CA CYS A 71 15.44 29.22 -8.98
C CYS A 71 16.02 29.96 -10.19
N SER A 72 17.33 29.82 -10.43
CA SER A 72 17.97 30.34 -11.63
C SER A 72 17.36 29.68 -12.90
N PRO A 73 17.15 30.45 -13.99
CA PRO A 73 16.62 29.91 -15.25
C PRO A 73 17.42 28.73 -15.81
N GLU A 74 18.74 28.74 -15.63
CA GLU A 74 19.64 27.69 -16.13
C GLU A 74 19.37 26.33 -15.47
N VAL A 75 19.08 26.35 -14.16
CA VAL A 75 18.78 25.13 -13.39
C VAL A 75 17.45 24.54 -13.84
N ILE A 76 16.44 25.40 -14.05
CA ILE A 76 15.13 24.97 -14.56
C ILE A 76 15.29 24.36 -15.96
N ALA A 77 16.03 25.02 -16.85
CA ALA A 77 16.27 24.54 -18.21
C ALA A 77 16.97 23.16 -18.21
N TYR A 78 18.00 22.98 -17.37
CA TYR A 78 18.67 21.70 -17.22
C TYR A 78 17.69 20.59 -16.82
N PHE A 79 16.87 20.80 -15.79
CA PHE A 79 15.94 19.77 -15.34
C PHE A 79 14.82 19.52 -16.36
N GLN A 80 14.26 20.55 -16.99
CA GLN A 80 13.25 20.41 -18.04
C GLN A 80 13.75 19.59 -19.24
N SER A 81 15.04 19.70 -19.58
CA SER A 81 15.65 18.89 -20.66
C SER A 81 15.64 17.38 -20.37
N LYS A 82 15.42 16.96 -19.11
CA LYS A 82 15.42 15.54 -18.68
C LYS A 82 14.04 14.89 -18.70
N GLY A 83 13.00 15.59 -19.18
CA GLY A 83 11.64 15.07 -19.36
C GLY A 83 10.62 15.57 -18.34
N ASP A 84 9.39 15.04 -18.43
CA ASP A 84 8.21 15.58 -17.76
C ASP A 84 8.28 15.52 -16.20
N ASP A 85 9.08 14.61 -15.65
CA ASP A 85 9.28 14.45 -14.20
C ASP A 85 10.35 15.38 -13.60
N TRP A 86 10.71 16.46 -14.30
CA TRP A 86 11.82 17.35 -13.91
C TRP A 86 11.67 17.93 -12.49
N ARG A 87 10.43 18.24 -12.06
CA ARG A 87 10.15 18.74 -10.69
C ARG A 87 10.44 17.69 -9.62
N MET A 88 10.06 16.44 -9.87
CA MET A 88 10.33 15.32 -8.95
C MET A 88 11.82 15.02 -8.89
N ARG A 89 12.52 15.06 -10.03
CA ARG A 89 13.98 14.89 -10.09
C ARG A 89 14.72 15.96 -9.28
N MET A 90 14.28 17.22 -9.40
CA MET A 90 14.82 18.33 -8.62
C MET A 90 14.57 18.12 -7.11
N TYR A 91 13.36 17.70 -6.72
CA TYR A 91 13.03 17.38 -5.33
C TYR A 91 13.92 16.25 -4.77
N LEU A 92 14.15 15.17 -5.53
CA LEU A 92 15.00 14.07 -5.12
C LEU A 92 16.46 14.51 -4.94
N ALA A 93 16.98 15.32 -5.86
CA ALA A 93 18.34 15.87 -5.76
C ALA A 93 18.52 16.71 -4.48
N LEU A 94 17.56 17.58 -4.16
CA LEU A 94 17.57 18.36 -2.91
C LEU A 94 17.49 17.45 -1.68
N ARG A 95 16.62 16.44 -1.72
CA ARG A 95 16.46 15.49 -0.60
C ARG A 95 17.74 14.71 -0.33
N ASP A 96 18.41 14.25 -1.38
CA ASP A 96 19.65 13.48 -1.26
C ASP A 96 20.81 14.36 -0.79
N TRP A 97 20.87 15.62 -1.25
CA TRP A 97 21.82 16.60 -0.74
C TRP A 97 21.63 16.90 0.76
N VAL A 98 20.39 17.05 1.23
CA VAL A 98 20.11 17.23 2.67
C VAL A 98 20.56 16.01 3.48
N ARG A 99 20.37 14.80 2.95
CA ARG A 99 20.78 13.55 3.61
C ARG A 99 22.30 13.37 3.67
N SER A 100 23.03 13.93 2.72
CA SER A 100 24.50 13.87 2.70
C SER A 100 25.16 14.91 3.61
N GLN A 101 24.39 15.86 4.17
CA GLN A 101 24.93 16.79 5.15
C GLN A 101 25.19 16.08 6.49
N PRO A 102 26.28 16.42 7.19
CA PRO A 102 26.48 15.99 8.56
C PRO A 102 25.31 16.47 9.42
N LYS A 103 24.85 15.59 10.31
CA LYS A 103 23.86 15.96 11.33
C LYS A 103 24.66 16.47 12.52
N ASP A 104 24.58 17.78 12.75
CA ASP A 104 25.02 18.39 14.01
C ASP A 104 24.16 17.90 15.19
#